data_AF-A0A7S2EAK1-F1
#
_entry.id   AF-A0A7S2EAK1-F1
#
_cell.length_a   1.000
_cell.length_b   1.000
_cell.length_c   1.000
_cell.angle_alpha   90.00
_cell.angle_beta   90.00
_cell.angle_gamma   90.00
#
_symmetry.space_group_name_H-M   'P 1'
#
loop_
_entity.id
_entity.type
_entity.pdbx_description
1 polymer ?
#
loop_
_entity_poly.entity_id
_entity_poly.type
_entity_poly.pdbx_seq_one_letter_code
_entity_poly.pdbx_strand_id
1 'polypeptide(L)'
;CSSSTSVSTSSSSFSSISVVGFIKSFRSVSSSSSSLSLSLVPFHNNNLSKDMRGIRCFSSSTLSNAQNDSDTYVPVQYPPNHGTKYNVIVKRNKQSRMFREGSPLVFSGALECSYQLLKEQQQSDGSTGIPMGAFVSISVSNDKSSRPENNKNNRRGGGRGGKRGGGKPKQNNDGDSSYPHLHVSQNEPTPSSSISSSSQIVGYGIYNPNSMYRVRILCHKYTHPATFDKIQSTFKSKESNDDENNDKEEEKVKKAVQTIVHDKLINAIQIRQALNLPTTTYSSTTTTSLVTDTFRLINGEGDGLSGLAIDILGGTVAVVMSSASWCEIYRDAIEEEIQNVFSNYPALSSSKEGNSGSMDIVWRNTRSRLEQDGYFNKNNNPYQEIVDDDDDSENT
;
A
#
# COMPACT_ATOMS: atom_id res chain seq x y z
N CYS A 1 -63.44 30.76 23.52
CA CYS A 1 -62.79 31.42 22.38
C CYS A 1 -61.38 31.82 22.76
N SER A 2 -60.41 31.42 21.94
CA SER A 2 -59.06 32.01 21.82
C SER A 2 -58.09 31.80 22.98
N SER A 3 -57.30 30.73 22.90
CA SER A 3 -55.97 30.66 23.55
C SER A 3 -54.93 30.24 22.50
N SER A 4 -54.15 31.22 22.08
CA SER A 4 -53.04 31.15 21.14
C SER A 4 -51.81 30.55 21.80
N THR A 5 -51.26 29.48 21.22
CA THR A 5 -49.97 28.90 21.62
C THR A 5 -48.96 29.19 20.52
N SER A 6 -47.93 29.97 20.83
CA SER A 6 -46.83 30.32 19.94
C SER A 6 -45.76 29.22 19.98
N VAL A 7 -45.43 28.66 18.81
CA VAL A 7 -44.29 27.76 18.61
C VAL A 7 -43.07 28.60 18.23
N SER A 8 -42.01 28.50 19.02
CA SER A 8 -40.69 29.11 18.78
C SER A 8 -39.86 28.20 17.88
N THR A 9 -39.52 28.66 16.67
CA THR A 9 -38.52 28.04 15.80
C THR A 9 -37.16 28.70 16.01
N SER A 10 -36.18 27.95 16.52
CA SER A 10 -34.78 28.35 16.59
C SER A 10 -34.07 28.00 15.30
N SER A 11 -33.81 29.00 14.45
CA SER A 11 -32.94 28.89 13.28
C SER A 11 -31.48 29.04 13.69
N SER A 12 -30.69 27.96 13.58
CA SER A 12 -29.24 28.01 13.72
C SER A 12 -28.59 28.47 12.41
N SER A 13 -28.01 29.66 12.43
CA SER A 13 -27.27 30.27 11.33
C SER A 13 -25.91 29.58 11.15
N PHE A 14 -25.64 29.00 9.99
CA PHE A 14 -24.29 28.58 9.59
C PHE A 14 -23.53 29.80 9.05
N SER A 15 -22.40 30.11 9.66
CA SER A 15 -21.48 31.16 9.24
C SER A 15 -20.62 30.69 8.06
N SER A 16 -20.75 31.36 6.92
CA SER A 16 -19.88 31.17 5.75
C SER A 16 -18.47 31.68 6.05
N ILE A 17 -17.48 30.79 6.04
CA ILE A 17 -16.06 31.15 6.06
C ILE A 17 -15.64 31.53 4.63
N SER A 18 -15.38 32.82 4.39
CA SER A 18 -14.78 33.30 3.15
C SER A 18 -13.27 33.04 3.17
N VAL A 19 -12.80 32.13 2.32
CA VAL A 19 -11.37 31.95 2.03
C VAL A 19 -10.98 32.93 0.91
N VAL A 20 -10.20 33.95 1.28
CA VAL A 20 -9.58 34.88 0.33
C VAL A 20 -8.36 34.20 -0.30
N GLY A 21 -8.50 33.74 -1.54
CA GLY A 21 -7.43 33.17 -2.35
C GLY A 21 -6.76 34.22 -3.25
N PHE A 22 -5.45 34.36 -3.11
CA PHE A 22 -4.56 35.12 -4.00
C PHE A 22 -4.55 34.47 -5.40
N ILE A 23 -5.11 35.15 -6.42
CA ILE A 23 -5.02 34.73 -7.83
C ILE A 23 -3.85 35.46 -8.48
N LYS A 24 -2.79 34.71 -8.83
CA LYS A 24 -1.78 35.15 -9.79
C LYS A 24 -2.30 34.90 -11.21
N SER A 25 -2.33 35.98 -11.97
CA SER A 25 -2.72 36.10 -13.37
C SER A 25 -2.02 35.09 -14.29
N PHE A 26 -2.81 34.29 -15.03
CA PHE A 26 -2.37 33.60 -16.24
C PHE A 26 -3.19 34.11 -17.43
N ARG A 27 -2.48 34.41 -18.52
CA ARG A 27 -3.01 35.00 -19.75
C ARG A 27 -4.09 34.12 -20.39
N SER A 28 -5.21 34.77 -20.72
CA SER A 28 -6.33 34.26 -21.52
C SER A 28 -5.87 33.87 -22.94
N VAL A 29 -6.11 32.62 -23.32
CA VAL A 29 -6.22 32.19 -24.71
C VAL A 29 -7.67 31.78 -24.93
N SER A 30 -8.33 32.46 -25.86
CA SER A 30 -9.71 32.23 -26.27
C SER A 30 -9.84 30.91 -27.03
N SER A 31 -10.64 29.98 -26.50
CA SER A 31 -11.08 28.77 -27.20
C SER A 31 -12.60 28.74 -27.27
N SER A 32 -13.09 28.72 -28.51
CA SER A 32 -14.48 28.61 -28.94
C SER A 32 -15.14 27.33 -28.41
N SER A 33 -16.30 27.52 -27.79
CA SER A 33 -17.19 26.47 -27.30
C SER A 33 -17.87 25.74 -28.45
N SER A 34 -17.57 24.46 -28.61
CA SER A 34 -18.30 23.52 -29.46
C SER A 34 -19.05 22.55 -28.55
N SER A 35 -20.38 22.64 -28.53
CA SER A 35 -21.25 21.70 -27.81
C SER A 35 -21.26 20.34 -28.51
N LEU A 36 -20.69 19.31 -27.89
CA LEU A 36 -20.85 17.93 -28.32
C LEU A 36 -22.02 17.31 -27.53
N SER A 37 -23.14 17.11 -28.23
CA SER A 37 -24.25 16.28 -27.77
C SER A 37 -23.90 14.80 -27.96
N LEU A 38 -23.69 14.08 -26.86
CA LEU A 38 -23.58 12.62 -26.84
C LEU A 38 -24.99 12.01 -26.91
N SER A 39 -25.36 11.51 -28.08
CA SER A 39 -26.53 10.67 -28.27
C SER A 39 -26.23 9.24 -27.77
N LEU A 40 -26.98 8.80 -26.77
CA LEU A 40 -26.97 7.40 -26.31
C LEU A 40 -27.66 6.53 -27.38
N VAL A 41 -26.92 5.58 -27.94
CA VAL A 41 -27.49 4.51 -28.79
C VAL A 41 -27.84 3.33 -27.88
N PRO A 42 -29.09 2.82 -27.89
CA PRO A 42 -29.45 1.67 -27.09
C PRO A 42 -28.91 0.38 -27.75
N PHE A 43 -27.99 -0.29 -27.08
CA PHE A 43 -27.60 -1.66 -27.44
C PHE A 43 -28.67 -2.64 -26.96
N HIS A 44 -29.51 -3.13 -27.87
CA HIS A 44 -30.32 -4.32 -27.66
C HIS A 44 -29.42 -5.56 -27.78
N ASN A 45 -29.19 -6.24 -26.66
CA ASN A 45 -28.54 -7.55 -26.66
C ASN A 45 -29.56 -8.62 -26.28
N ASN A 46 -30.24 -9.16 -27.29
CA ASN A 46 -31.03 -10.38 -27.18
C ASN A 46 -30.08 -11.55 -27.41
N ASN A 47 -29.74 -12.27 -26.34
CA ASN A 47 -29.46 -13.72 -26.30
C ASN A 47 -28.58 -14.05 -25.08
N LEU A 48 -29.20 -14.43 -23.96
CA LEU A 48 -28.71 -15.51 -23.10
C LEU A 48 -29.81 -15.90 -22.10
N SER A 49 -30.62 -16.88 -22.51
CA SER A 49 -31.51 -17.63 -21.61
C SER A 49 -31.04 -19.06 -21.63
N LYS A 50 -30.46 -19.52 -20.52
CA LYS A 50 -30.80 -20.77 -19.82
C LYS A 50 -29.79 -21.06 -18.70
N ASP A 51 -30.38 -21.44 -17.57
CA ASP A 51 -29.79 -22.16 -16.44
C ASP A 51 -28.84 -21.41 -15.48
N MET A 52 -29.45 -20.69 -14.54
CA MET A 52 -29.03 -20.76 -13.13
C MET A 52 -30.26 -20.80 -12.21
N ARG A 53 -30.72 -22.01 -11.87
CA ARG A 53 -31.59 -22.23 -10.71
C ARG A 53 -30.73 -22.77 -9.58
N GLY A 54 -30.76 -22.12 -8.42
CA GLY A 54 -30.33 -22.71 -7.16
C GLY A 54 -29.35 -21.88 -6.32
N ILE A 55 -29.67 -20.63 -6.00
CA ILE A 55 -29.09 -19.98 -4.82
C ILE A 55 -30.14 -20.06 -3.72
N ARG A 56 -29.96 -20.99 -2.78
CA ARG A 56 -30.75 -21.05 -1.55
C ARG A 56 -30.26 -19.94 -0.64
N CYS A 57 -31.15 -18.99 -0.34
CA CYS A 57 -30.96 -18.03 0.74
C CYS A 57 -31.03 -18.81 2.07
N PHE A 58 -29.90 -18.99 2.75
CA PHE A 58 -29.90 -19.50 4.11
C PHE A 58 -30.27 -18.35 5.06
N SER A 59 -31.34 -18.57 5.83
CA SER A 59 -31.78 -17.69 6.90
C SER A 59 -30.71 -17.63 8.00
N SER A 60 -30.30 -16.40 8.32
CA SER A 60 -29.31 -16.08 9.34
C SER A 60 -29.77 -16.58 10.72
N SER A 61 -29.03 -17.54 11.27
CA SER A 61 -29.07 -17.92 12.68
C SER A 61 -27.63 -17.92 13.17
N THR A 62 -27.35 -17.03 14.13
CA THR A 62 -26.22 -17.03 15.07
C THR A 62 -24.91 -17.66 14.56
N LEU A 63 -24.06 -16.83 13.95
CA LEU A 63 -22.63 -17.09 13.77
C LEU A 63 -21.93 -17.07 15.13
N SER A 64 -22.05 -18.16 15.88
CA SER A 64 -21.15 -18.46 16.99
C SER A 64 -19.92 -19.17 16.43
N ASN A 65 -18.74 -18.56 16.61
CA ASN A 65 -17.40 -19.15 16.52
C ASN A 65 -17.28 -20.38 15.62
N ALA A 66 -17.06 -20.15 14.32
CA ALA A 66 -16.37 -21.14 13.52
C ALA A 66 -15.01 -21.37 14.18
N GLN A 67 -14.83 -22.55 14.77
CA GLN A 67 -13.56 -23.02 15.30
C GLN A 67 -12.55 -22.92 14.16
N ASN A 68 -11.64 -21.95 14.26
CA ASN A 68 -10.44 -21.94 13.44
C ASN A 68 -9.72 -23.25 13.78
N ASP A 69 -9.59 -24.15 12.81
CA ASP A 69 -8.62 -25.24 12.89
C ASP A 69 -7.29 -24.62 13.32
N SER A 70 -6.87 -24.95 14.54
CA SER A 70 -5.79 -24.31 15.26
C SER A 70 -4.45 -24.87 14.78
N ASP A 71 -4.18 -24.68 13.50
CA ASP A 71 -2.85 -24.72 12.94
C ASP A 71 -2.04 -23.65 13.67
N THR A 72 -1.30 -24.06 14.71
CA THR A 72 -0.60 -23.17 15.63
C THR A 72 0.67 -22.63 14.95
N TYR A 73 0.48 -21.75 13.96
CA TYR A 73 1.58 -21.05 13.33
C TYR A 73 1.95 -19.85 14.18
N VAL A 74 3.21 -19.81 14.58
CA VAL A 74 3.79 -18.67 15.29
C VAL A 74 4.21 -17.64 14.23
N PRO A 75 3.65 -16.42 14.23
CA PRO A 75 4.16 -15.33 13.41
C PRO A 75 5.66 -15.18 13.64
N VAL A 76 6.42 -14.83 12.60
CA VAL A 76 7.83 -14.52 12.79
C VAL A 76 7.92 -13.35 13.75
N GLN A 77 8.57 -13.55 14.89
CA GLN A 77 8.87 -12.44 15.78
C GLN A 77 9.83 -11.52 15.05
N TYR A 78 9.32 -10.38 14.58
CA TYR A 78 10.15 -9.37 13.96
C TYR A 78 10.89 -8.59 15.03
N PRO A 79 12.13 -8.17 14.75
CA PRO A 79 12.83 -7.29 15.65
C PRO A 79 11.96 -6.03 15.91
N PRO A 80 11.97 -5.50 17.14
CA PRO A 80 11.19 -4.31 17.52
C PRO A 80 11.57 -3.04 16.73
N ASN A 81 12.59 -3.10 15.88
CA ASN A 81 13.15 -1.95 15.15
C ASN A 81 12.36 -1.52 13.89
N HIS A 82 11.08 -1.87 13.76
CA HIS A 82 10.25 -1.36 12.66
C HIS A 82 9.88 0.13 12.84
N GLY A 83 10.10 0.67 14.04
CA GLY A 83 9.89 2.09 14.36
C GLY A 83 10.92 3.07 13.75
N THR A 84 12.00 2.59 13.14
CA THR A 84 13.02 3.47 12.54
C THR A 84 12.73 3.74 11.07
N LYS A 85 12.96 4.98 10.61
CA LYS A 85 12.87 5.35 9.19
C LYS A 85 14.20 5.06 8.47
N TYR A 86 14.13 4.26 7.43
CA TYR A 86 15.27 3.91 6.57
C TYR A 86 15.25 4.66 5.24
N ASN A 87 16.35 4.59 4.49
CA ASN A 87 16.45 5.17 3.15
C ASN A 87 16.86 4.10 2.14
N VAL A 88 16.19 4.08 0.99
CA VAL A 88 16.53 3.20 -0.14
C VAL A 88 16.74 4.06 -1.38
N ILE A 89 17.81 3.77 -2.11
CA ILE A 89 18.10 4.41 -3.40
C ILE A 89 17.71 3.46 -4.52
N VAL A 90 16.97 3.99 -5.48
CA VAL A 90 16.58 3.29 -6.70
C VAL A 90 17.53 3.69 -7.83
N LYS A 91 18.07 2.68 -8.54
CA LYS A 91 18.94 2.86 -9.71
C LYS A 91 18.23 3.69 -10.77
N ARG A 92 18.94 4.55 -11.50
CA ARG A 92 18.39 5.25 -12.67
C ARG A 92 18.41 4.35 -13.92
N ASN A 93 17.49 3.38 -14.00
CA ASN A 93 17.35 2.46 -15.14
C ASN A 93 15.96 2.57 -15.82
N LYS A 94 15.71 1.77 -16.87
CA LYS A 94 14.41 1.77 -17.56
C LYS A 94 13.25 1.39 -16.62
N GLN A 95 13.51 0.50 -15.65
CA GLN A 95 12.50 0.07 -14.66
C GLN A 95 12.16 1.20 -13.69
N SER A 96 13.14 1.99 -13.24
CA SER A 96 12.88 3.11 -12.32
C SER A 96 12.19 4.31 -12.95
N ARG A 97 12.09 4.35 -14.28
CA ARG A 97 11.17 5.25 -14.96
C ARG A 97 9.71 5.00 -14.50
N MET A 98 9.30 3.74 -14.36
CA MET A 98 7.93 3.40 -13.96
C MET A 98 7.61 3.92 -12.56
N PHE A 99 8.56 3.86 -11.61
CA PHE A 99 8.32 4.37 -10.26
C PHE A 99 8.20 5.89 -10.23
N ARG A 100 9.01 6.61 -11.01
CA ARG A 100 8.87 8.06 -11.17
C ARG A 100 7.54 8.47 -11.80
N GLU A 101 6.97 7.59 -12.62
CA GLU A 101 5.64 7.73 -13.23
C GLU A 101 4.51 7.23 -12.30
N GLY A 102 4.82 6.85 -11.06
CA GLY A 102 3.84 6.53 -10.02
C GLY A 102 3.57 5.04 -9.82
N SER A 103 4.34 4.13 -10.41
CA SER A 103 4.21 2.69 -10.13
C SER A 103 4.54 2.40 -8.66
N PRO A 104 3.65 1.70 -7.93
CA PRO A 104 3.79 1.54 -6.48
C PRO A 104 4.68 0.36 -6.07
N LEU A 105 5.16 -0.47 -6.99
CA LEU A 105 5.88 -1.72 -6.67
C LEU A 105 7.33 -1.68 -7.15
N VAL A 106 8.28 -1.49 -6.24
CA VAL A 106 9.71 -1.48 -6.56
C VAL A 106 10.27 -2.89 -6.51
N PHE A 107 10.75 -3.38 -7.65
CA PHE A 107 11.39 -4.69 -7.76
C PHE A 107 12.81 -4.69 -7.19
N SER A 108 13.27 -5.87 -6.77
CA SER A 108 14.62 -6.09 -6.28
C SER A 108 15.73 -5.58 -7.21
N GLY A 109 15.61 -5.85 -8.52
CA GLY A 109 16.58 -5.40 -9.53
C GLY A 109 16.68 -3.88 -9.71
N ALA A 110 15.72 -3.11 -9.18
CA ALA A 110 15.71 -1.66 -9.26
C ALA A 110 16.41 -0.96 -8.09
N LEU A 111 16.66 -1.66 -6.98
CA LEU A 111 17.37 -1.09 -5.83
C LEU A 111 18.88 -0.98 -6.14
N GLU A 112 19.45 0.17 -5.82
CA GLU A 112 20.89 0.46 -5.96
C GLU A 112 21.64 0.08 -4.71
N CYS A 113 21.21 0.67 -3.60
CA CYS A 113 21.72 0.38 -2.28
C CYS A 113 20.59 0.62 -1.26
N SER A 114 20.69 -0.09 -0.16
CA SER A 114 20.00 0.21 1.08
C SER A 114 21.05 0.67 2.07
N TYR A 115 20.80 1.77 2.78
CA TYR A 115 21.63 2.16 3.90
C TYR A 115 20.74 2.54 5.07
N GLN A 116 21.10 2.01 6.23
CA GLN A 116 20.61 2.51 7.49
C GLN A 116 21.35 3.81 7.78
N LEU A 117 20.60 4.87 8.09
CA LEU A 117 21.21 6.08 8.62
C LEU A 117 21.62 5.75 10.07
N LEU A 118 22.68 4.98 10.24
CA LEU A 118 23.16 4.57 11.56
C LEU A 118 23.61 5.83 12.31
N LYS A 119 22.80 6.27 13.29
CA LYS A 119 23.30 7.03 14.44
C LYS A 119 24.15 6.05 15.26
N GLU A 120 25.43 5.92 14.93
CA GLU A 120 26.59 5.40 15.70
C GLU A 120 26.49 4.25 16.73
N GLN A 121 25.34 3.65 16.99
CA GLN A 121 25.18 2.65 18.02
C GLN A 121 25.55 1.27 17.49
N GLN A 122 26.61 0.74 18.09
CA GLN A 122 27.24 -0.54 17.82
C GLN A 122 26.24 -1.70 17.98
N GLN A 123 25.60 -2.13 16.89
CA GLN A 123 24.94 -3.43 16.86
C GLN A 123 25.99 -4.50 16.51
N SER A 124 26.31 -5.32 17.51
CA SER A 124 27.26 -6.45 17.44
C SER A 124 26.66 -7.70 16.80
N ASP A 125 25.38 -7.67 16.42
CA ASP A 125 24.68 -8.82 15.86
C ASP A 125 24.66 -8.68 14.33
N GLY A 126 25.26 -9.63 13.62
CA GLY A 126 25.68 -9.51 12.22
C GLY A 126 24.57 -9.33 11.16
N SER A 127 23.35 -8.94 11.53
CA SER A 127 22.26 -8.65 10.60
C SER A 127 22.33 -7.20 10.10
N THR A 128 23.16 -6.93 9.09
CA THR A 128 23.36 -5.57 8.53
C THR A 128 22.27 -5.11 7.55
N GLY A 129 21.08 -5.71 7.60
CA GLY A 129 20.00 -5.49 6.63
C GLY A 129 18.91 -4.55 7.14
N ILE A 130 18.18 -3.90 6.21
CA ILE A 130 16.91 -3.25 6.56
C ILE A 130 15.91 -4.34 6.96
N PRO A 131 15.27 -4.26 8.15
CA PRO A 131 14.33 -5.29 8.58
C PRO A 131 13.08 -5.30 7.70
N MET A 132 12.42 -6.46 7.61
CA MET A 132 11.12 -6.55 6.95
C MET A 132 10.09 -5.68 7.67
N GLY A 133 9.25 -4.98 6.91
CA GLY A 133 8.28 -4.04 7.47
C GLY A 133 8.83 -2.66 7.76
N ALA A 134 10.13 -2.43 7.58
CA ALA A 134 10.73 -1.12 7.82
C ALA A 134 10.09 -0.03 6.94
N PHE A 135 9.76 1.10 7.57
CA PHE A 135 9.31 2.29 6.86
C PHE A 135 10.50 2.95 6.16
N VAL A 136 10.39 3.16 4.85
CA VAL A 136 11.48 3.66 4.01
C VAL A 136 11.12 4.94 3.27
N SER A 137 12.05 5.88 3.23
CA SER A 137 12.06 6.93 2.20
C SER A 137 12.77 6.41 0.95
N ILE A 138 12.15 6.65 -0.21
CA ILE A 138 12.64 6.16 -1.50
C ILE A 138 13.22 7.36 -2.24
N SER A 139 14.50 7.26 -2.61
CA SER A 139 15.22 8.30 -3.34
C SER A 139 15.72 7.77 -4.69
N VAL A 140 15.83 8.65 -5.68
CA VAL A 140 16.41 8.32 -6.99
C VAL A 140 17.74 9.06 -7.13
N SER A 141 18.79 8.33 -7.54
CA SER A 141 20.10 8.94 -7.82
C SER A 141 20.01 9.91 -9.01
N ASN A 142 20.59 11.11 -8.84
CA ASN A 142 20.69 12.10 -9.91
C ASN A 142 21.88 11.91 -10.84
N ASP A 143 22.72 10.90 -10.58
CA ASP A 143 23.98 10.76 -11.30
C ASP A 143 23.76 10.52 -12.80
N LYS A 144 24.13 11.54 -13.57
CA LYS A 144 24.59 11.38 -14.96
C LYS A 144 26.09 11.03 -15.01
N SER A 145 26.79 11.14 -13.87
CA SER A 145 28.25 11.11 -13.72
C SER A 145 28.85 9.73 -13.49
N SER A 146 28.08 8.75 -13.00
CA SER A 146 28.61 7.45 -12.61
C SER A 146 28.61 6.40 -13.71
N ARG A 147 28.33 6.76 -14.97
CA ARG A 147 28.63 5.83 -16.06
C ARG A 147 30.15 5.78 -16.12
N PRO A 148 30.82 4.69 -15.69
CA PRO A 148 32.26 4.62 -15.82
C PRO A 148 32.54 4.91 -17.29
N GLU A 149 33.41 5.88 -17.56
CA GLU A 149 34.01 6.04 -18.87
C GLU A 149 34.82 4.77 -19.14
N ASN A 150 34.12 3.68 -19.43
CA ASN A 150 34.68 2.48 -20.00
C ASN A 150 35.06 2.86 -21.41
N ASN A 151 36.27 3.43 -21.52
CA ASN A 151 37.24 3.23 -22.57
C ASN A 151 36.60 2.78 -23.89
N LYS A 152 35.90 3.71 -24.56
CA LYS A 152 35.44 3.52 -25.95
C LYS A 152 36.60 3.54 -26.96
N ASN A 153 37.85 3.54 -26.51
CA ASN A 153 39.00 3.75 -27.38
C ASN A 153 39.49 2.52 -28.16
N ASN A 154 39.00 1.29 -27.95
CA ASN A 154 39.63 0.10 -28.58
C ASN A 154 38.76 -0.75 -29.54
N ARG A 155 37.70 -0.22 -30.17
CA ARG A 155 36.98 -0.97 -31.24
C ARG A 155 36.84 -0.19 -32.56
N ARG A 156 37.94 0.36 -33.04
CA ARG A 156 38.21 0.49 -34.48
C ARG A 156 39.12 -0.66 -34.89
N GLY A 157 38.54 -1.82 -35.18
CA GLY A 157 39.26 -2.98 -35.69
C GLY A 157 38.28 -3.88 -36.41
N GLY A 158 38.31 -3.84 -37.74
CA GLY A 158 37.42 -4.60 -38.60
C GLY A 158 37.54 -6.11 -38.40
N GLY A 159 36.44 -6.82 -38.66
CA GLY A 159 36.41 -8.27 -38.58
C GLY A 159 35.10 -8.80 -39.14
N ARG A 160 34.99 -8.79 -40.47
CA ARG A 160 34.00 -9.57 -41.22
C ARG A 160 34.25 -11.06 -40.96
N GLY A 161 33.19 -11.82 -40.72
CA GLY A 161 33.17 -13.26 -40.96
C GLY A 161 33.29 -14.13 -39.70
N GLY A 162 32.21 -14.85 -39.37
CA GLY A 162 32.21 -15.80 -38.28
C GLY A 162 30.83 -16.43 -38.06
N LYS A 163 30.39 -17.19 -39.05
CA LYS A 163 29.20 -18.05 -38.99
C LYS A 163 29.54 -19.28 -38.13
N ARG A 164 28.60 -19.72 -37.28
CA ARG A 164 28.46 -21.03 -36.59
C ARG A 164 28.81 -21.07 -35.09
N GLY A 165 27.91 -21.67 -34.32
CA GLY A 165 28.16 -22.18 -32.98
C GLY A 165 26.91 -22.17 -32.09
N GLY A 166 26.02 -23.15 -32.25
CA GLY A 166 24.88 -23.38 -31.36
C GLY A 166 25.34 -23.92 -30.00
N GLY A 167 25.77 -23.03 -29.11
CA GLY A 167 26.04 -23.35 -27.70
C GLY A 167 24.77 -23.17 -26.88
N LYS A 168 24.28 -24.25 -26.27
CA LYS A 168 23.17 -24.19 -25.30
C LYS A 168 23.55 -23.23 -24.16
N PRO A 169 22.64 -22.33 -23.73
CA PRO A 169 22.91 -21.43 -22.61
C PRO A 169 23.15 -22.25 -21.34
N LYS A 170 24.30 -22.03 -20.72
CA LYS A 170 24.70 -22.61 -19.44
C LYS A 170 23.72 -22.07 -18.37
N GLN A 171 22.91 -22.95 -17.77
CA GLN A 171 22.13 -22.63 -16.59
C GLN A 171 23.12 -22.31 -15.47
N ASN A 172 23.21 -21.05 -15.09
CA ASN A 172 23.90 -20.65 -13.86
C ASN A 172 22.93 -20.91 -12.71
N ASN A 173 23.36 -21.71 -11.74
CA ASN A 173 22.64 -21.95 -10.49
C ASN A 173 22.18 -20.62 -9.87
N ASP A 174 20.89 -20.53 -9.55
CA ASP A 174 20.22 -19.43 -8.86
C ASP A 174 20.70 -19.36 -7.39
N GLY A 175 21.99 -19.08 -7.20
CA GLY A 175 22.55 -18.72 -5.92
C GLY A 175 21.88 -17.44 -5.43
N ASP A 176 21.30 -17.54 -4.23
CA ASP A 176 20.66 -16.48 -3.45
C ASP A 176 21.20 -15.09 -3.82
N SER A 177 20.37 -14.29 -4.49
CA SER A 177 20.76 -12.96 -4.98
C SER A 177 20.84 -12.00 -3.79
N SER A 178 21.86 -12.18 -2.95
CA SER A 178 22.19 -11.26 -1.88
C SER A 178 22.62 -9.96 -2.52
N TYR A 179 21.74 -8.96 -2.47
CA TYR A 179 22.05 -7.62 -2.94
C TYR A 179 23.14 -7.02 -2.05
N PRO A 180 24.10 -6.26 -2.61
CA PRO A 180 25.13 -5.64 -1.81
C PRO A 180 24.48 -4.61 -0.87
N HIS A 181 24.31 -5.00 0.40
CA HIS A 181 24.12 -4.07 1.49
C HIS A 181 25.46 -3.35 1.64
N LEU A 182 25.51 -2.10 1.16
CA LEU A 182 26.71 -1.28 1.27
C LEU A 182 26.86 -0.88 2.74
N HIS A 183 27.71 -1.63 3.46
CA HIS A 183 28.14 -1.27 4.79
C HIS A 183 29.17 -0.14 4.67
N VAL A 184 28.73 1.09 4.88
CA VAL A 184 29.63 2.25 4.90
C VAL A 184 30.39 2.21 6.24
N SER A 185 31.64 1.73 6.20
CA SER A 185 32.56 1.81 7.35
C SER A 185 32.95 3.25 7.63
N GLN A 186 32.99 3.65 8.91
CA GLN A 186 33.20 5.03 9.36
C GLN A 186 34.60 5.61 9.05
N ASN A 187 35.56 4.77 8.67
CA ASN A 187 36.94 5.23 8.39
C ASN A 187 37.13 5.75 6.95
N GLU A 188 36.15 5.59 6.07
CA GLU A 188 36.09 6.25 4.77
C GLU A 188 35.25 7.52 4.91
N PRO A 189 35.64 8.69 4.34
CA PRO A 189 34.87 9.92 4.42
C PRO A 189 33.44 9.62 3.96
N THR A 190 32.49 9.67 4.91
CA THR A 190 31.16 9.08 4.75
C THR A 190 30.52 9.59 3.45
N PRO A 191 30.29 8.73 2.45
CA PRO A 191 29.60 9.12 1.22
C PRO A 191 28.15 9.58 1.48
N SER A 192 27.65 9.51 2.71
CA SER A 192 26.30 9.95 3.10
C SER A 192 26.06 11.44 2.84
N SER A 193 27.04 12.32 3.04
CA SER A 193 26.85 13.77 2.80
C SER A 193 26.84 14.12 1.31
N SER A 194 27.65 13.44 0.49
CA SER A 194 27.73 13.68 -0.95
C SER A 194 26.59 12.98 -1.71
N ILE A 195 26.23 11.74 -1.37
CA ILE A 195 25.12 11.00 -1.99
C ILE A 195 23.78 11.66 -1.66
N SER A 196 23.60 12.15 -0.44
CA SER A 196 22.36 12.82 -0.06
C SER A 196 22.14 14.12 -0.83
N SER A 197 23.20 14.82 -1.23
CA SER A 197 23.07 16.14 -1.89
C SER A 197 22.44 16.04 -3.29
N SER A 198 22.63 14.92 -3.99
CA SER A 198 22.12 14.73 -5.34
C SER A 198 20.84 13.90 -5.38
N SER A 199 20.53 13.08 -4.38
CA SER A 199 19.35 12.22 -4.42
C SER A 199 18.03 12.99 -4.25
N GLN A 200 17.01 12.66 -5.06
CA GLN A 200 15.67 13.23 -4.90
C GLN A 200 14.73 12.19 -4.28
N ILE A 201 14.11 12.51 -3.15
CA ILE A 201 13.04 11.69 -2.55
C ILE A 201 11.83 11.70 -3.49
N VAL A 202 11.36 10.51 -3.87
CA VAL A 202 10.20 10.29 -4.75
C VAL A 202 8.97 9.79 -4.00
N GLY A 203 9.15 9.17 -2.84
CA GLY A 203 8.02 8.66 -2.06
C GLY A 203 8.44 7.99 -0.75
N TYR A 204 7.43 7.45 -0.06
CA TYR A 204 7.56 6.63 1.13
C TYR A 204 6.86 5.30 0.93
N GLY A 205 7.40 4.25 1.54
CA GLY A 205 6.88 2.90 1.40
C GLY A 205 7.37 1.98 2.51
N ILE A 206 7.06 0.69 2.35
CA ILE A 206 7.50 -0.35 3.27
C ILE A 206 8.47 -1.30 2.56
N TYR A 207 9.59 -1.59 3.20
CA TYR A 207 10.59 -2.53 2.71
C TYR A 207 10.25 -3.97 3.10
N ASN A 208 10.46 -4.90 2.17
CA ASN A 208 10.37 -6.32 2.42
C ASN A 208 11.53 -7.06 1.72
N PRO A 209 12.51 -7.61 2.46
CA PRO A 209 13.64 -8.34 1.87
C PRO A 209 13.24 -9.68 1.24
N ASN A 210 12.12 -10.27 1.65
CA ASN A 210 11.69 -11.60 1.23
C ASN A 210 10.77 -11.56 0.00
N SER A 211 10.08 -10.45 -0.23
CA SER A 211 9.14 -10.28 -1.34
C SER A 211 9.81 -9.87 -2.65
N MET A 212 9.34 -10.35 -3.80
CA MET A 212 9.78 -9.84 -5.12
C MET A 212 9.60 -8.32 -5.25
N TYR A 213 8.60 -7.77 -4.54
CA TYR A 213 8.36 -6.34 -4.44
C TYR A 213 9.08 -5.79 -3.21
N ARG A 214 10.39 -5.56 -3.34
CA ARG A 214 11.25 -5.13 -2.22
C ARG A 214 10.78 -3.86 -1.54
N VAL A 215 10.14 -2.94 -2.26
CA VAL A 215 9.47 -1.79 -1.63
C VAL A 215 8.08 -1.63 -2.21
N ARG A 216 7.07 -1.54 -1.33
CA ARG A 216 5.71 -1.13 -1.68
C ARG A 216 5.57 0.35 -1.36
N ILE A 217 5.55 1.19 -2.39
CA ILE A 217 5.36 2.64 -2.26
C ILE A 217 3.89 2.89 -1.88
N LEU A 218 3.67 3.41 -0.68
CA LEU A 218 2.34 3.73 -0.19
C LEU A 218 1.98 5.21 -0.43
N CYS A 219 3.00 6.08 -0.46
CA CYS A 219 2.82 7.50 -0.73
C CYS A 219 3.87 7.99 -1.71
N HIS A 220 3.45 8.29 -2.94
CA HIS A 220 4.33 8.81 -3.98
C HIS A 220 4.12 10.33 -4.16
N LYS A 221 5.21 11.09 -4.29
CA LYS A 221 5.21 12.57 -4.31
C LYS A 221 4.29 13.17 -5.37
N TYR A 222 4.24 12.57 -6.57
CA TYR A 222 3.41 13.11 -7.66
C TYR A 222 1.94 12.74 -7.56
N THR A 223 1.60 11.57 -7.02
CA THR A 223 0.21 11.11 -6.94
C THR A 223 -0.46 11.56 -5.65
N HIS A 224 0.32 11.80 -4.58
CA HIS A 224 -0.17 12.21 -3.25
C HIS A 224 0.70 13.33 -2.66
N PRO A 225 0.79 14.51 -3.31
CA PRO A 225 1.69 15.58 -2.87
C PRO A 225 1.38 16.07 -1.46
N ALA A 226 0.10 16.26 -1.11
CA ALA A 226 -0.31 16.73 0.21
C ALA A 226 0.08 15.73 1.32
N THR A 227 -0.22 14.45 1.13
CA THR A 227 0.15 13.37 2.06
C THR A 227 1.67 13.27 2.19
N PHE A 228 2.39 13.38 1.07
CA PHE A 228 3.85 13.36 1.05
C PHE A 228 4.46 14.50 1.89
N ASP A 229 3.93 15.72 1.76
CA ASP A 229 4.42 16.88 2.51
C ASP A 229 4.12 16.76 4.01
N LYS A 230 2.95 16.20 4.40
CA LYS A 230 2.63 15.88 5.80
C LYS A 230 3.63 14.91 6.41
N ILE A 231 3.91 13.80 5.71
CA ILE A 231 4.89 12.80 6.15
C ILE A 231 6.28 13.42 6.25
N GLN A 232 6.68 14.17 5.22
CA GLN A 232 7.99 14.81 5.21
C GLN A 232 8.15 15.80 6.37
N SER A 233 7.10 16.54 6.72
CA SER A 233 7.09 17.46 7.85
C SER A 233 7.20 16.72 9.19
N THR A 234 6.55 15.57 9.32
CA THR A 234 6.64 14.69 10.51
C THR A 234 8.07 14.25 10.81
N PHE A 235 8.91 14.08 9.77
CA PHE A 235 10.33 13.71 9.93
C PHE A 235 11.30 14.90 9.86
N LYS A 236 10.83 16.13 9.63
CA LYS A 236 11.67 17.35 9.57
C LYS A 236 11.69 18.15 10.87
N SER A 237 10.73 17.92 11.78
CA SER A 237 10.71 18.56 13.09
C SER A 237 12.05 18.29 13.79
N LYS A 238 12.80 19.37 14.05
CA LYS A 238 14.12 19.30 14.71
C LYS A 238 13.95 18.56 16.03
N GLU A 239 14.66 17.45 16.18
CA GLU A 239 14.85 16.80 17.48
C GLU A 239 15.54 17.82 18.39
N SER A 240 14.90 18.19 19.49
CA SER A 240 15.64 18.75 20.62
C SER A 240 16.67 17.69 21.05
N ASN A 241 17.86 18.13 21.48
CA ASN A 241 19.05 17.30 21.71
C ASN A 241 18.93 16.28 22.87
N ASP A 242 17.75 15.71 23.14
CA ASP A 242 17.52 14.83 24.27
C ASP A 242 17.65 13.35 23.84
N ASP A 243 18.45 12.58 24.57
CA ASP A 243 18.82 11.18 24.29
C ASP A 243 17.63 10.17 24.36
N GLU A 244 16.42 10.61 24.68
CA GLU A 244 15.18 9.81 24.64
C GLU A 244 14.56 9.78 23.22
N ASN A 245 15.22 9.12 22.26
CA ASN A 245 14.90 9.25 20.83
C ASN A 245 14.18 8.05 20.17
N ASN A 246 14.34 6.82 20.64
CA ASN A 246 13.83 5.65 19.90
C ASN A 246 12.29 5.56 19.88
N ASP A 247 11.64 5.68 21.05
CA ASP A 247 10.17 5.62 21.15
C ASP A 247 9.51 6.75 20.32
N LYS A 248 10.18 7.90 20.21
CA LYS A 248 9.70 9.02 19.41
C LYS A 248 9.78 8.73 17.91
N GLU A 249 10.75 7.93 17.46
CA GLU A 249 10.86 7.58 16.04
C GLU A 249 9.78 6.58 15.64
N GLU A 250 9.54 5.57 16.49
CA GLU A 250 8.48 4.59 16.29
C GLU A 250 7.11 5.26 16.17
N GLU A 251 6.82 6.19 17.08
CA GLU A 251 5.58 6.96 17.03
C GLU A 251 5.47 7.84 15.77
N LYS A 252 6.58 8.40 15.28
CA LYS A 252 6.61 9.13 13.99
C LYS A 252 6.29 8.19 12.81
N VAL A 253 6.82 6.97 12.82
CA VAL A 253 6.54 5.96 11.78
C VAL A 253 5.09 5.52 11.85
N LYS A 254 4.58 5.18 13.04
CA LYS A 254 3.17 4.83 13.26
C LYS A 254 2.25 5.93 12.71
N LYS A 255 2.51 7.18 13.10
CA LYS A 255 1.76 8.35 12.63
C LYS A 255 1.85 8.55 11.12
N ALA A 256 3.00 8.27 10.51
CA ALA A 256 3.16 8.34 9.05
C ALA A 256 2.30 7.28 8.34
N VAL A 257 2.27 6.04 8.85
CA VAL A 257 1.41 4.97 8.31
C VAL A 257 -0.06 5.33 8.46
N GLN A 258 -0.50 5.79 9.64
CA GLN A 258 -1.87 6.27 9.88
C GLN A 258 -2.24 7.40 8.93
N THR A 259 -1.37 8.40 8.76
CA THR A 259 -1.61 9.53 7.83
C THR A 259 -1.83 9.04 6.39
N ILE A 260 -1.07 8.04 5.95
CA ILE A 260 -1.24 7.43 4.63
C ILE A 260 -2.58 6.71 4.55
N VAL A 261 -2.86 5.80 5.49
CA VAL A 261 -4.08 4.99 5.51
C VAL A 261 -5.32 5.89 5.56
N HIS A 262 -5.31 6.92 6.40
CA HIS A 262 -6.34 7.96 6.48
C HIS A 262 -6.61 8.56 5.11
N ASP A 263 -5.63 9.26 4.51
CA ASP A 263 -5.82 9.99 3.26
C ASP A 263 -6.30 9.04 2.13
N LYS A 264 -5.87 7.77 2.14
CA LYS A 264 -6.29 6.75 1.17
C LYS A 264 -7.71 6.25 1.39
N LEU A 265 -8.13 6.03 2.64
CA LEU A 265 -9.50 5.67 2.98
C LEU A 265 -10.46 6.79 2.57
N ILE A 266 -10.14 8.04 2.87
CA ILE A 266 -10.96 9.20 2.51
C ILE A 266 -11.16 9.27 0.99
N ASN A 267 -10.07 9.13 0.22
CA ASN A 267 -10.14 9.12 -1.25
C ASN A 267 -10.99 7.95 -1.77
N ALA A 268 -10.83 6.75 -1.20
CA ALA A 268 -11.61 5.59 -1.60
C ALA A 268 -13.10 5.78 -1.30
N ILE A 269 -13.45 6.29 -0.13
CA ILE A 269 -14.83 6.63 0.25
C ILE A 269 -15.43 7.61 -0.76
N GLN A 270 -14.72 8.69 -1.08
CA GLN A 270 -15.19 9.70 -2.05
C GLN A 270 -15.42 9.09 -3.44
N ILE A 271 -14.52 8.20 -3.90
CA ILE A 271 -14.69 7.49 -5.18
C ILE A 271 -15.95 6.62 -5.14
N ARG A 272 -16.18 5.87 -4.05
CA ARG A 272 -17.34 4.98 -3.93
C ARG A 272 -18.64 5.79 -3.84
N GLN A 273 -18.64 6.91 -3.11
CA GLN A 273 -19.76 7.85 -3.09
C GLN A 273 -20.05 8.43 -4.48
N ALA A 274 -19.02 8.77 -5.27
CA ALA A 274 -19.20 9.23 -6.65
C ALA A 274 -19.77 8.14 -7.57
N LEU A 275 -19.58 6.86 -7.22
CA LEU A 275 -20.22 5.71 -7.87
C LEU A 275 -21.61 5.39 -7.29
N ASN A 276 -22.15 6.27 -6.43
CA ASN A 276 -23.40 6.09 -5.69
C ASN A 276 -23.41 4.86 -4.78
N LEU A 277 -22.27 4.52 -4.16
CA LEU A 277 -22.17 3.47 -3.15
C LEU A 277 -22.03 4.06 -1.74
N PRO A 278 -22.80 3.58 -0.75
CA PRO A 278 -23.90 2.61 -0.90
C PRO A 278 -25.07 3.20 -1.70
N THR A 279 -25.74 2.36 -2.50
CA THR A 279 -26.86 2.81 -3.33
C THR A 279 -28.17 2.64 -2.56
N THR A 280 -28.97 3.70 -2.50
CA THR A 280 -30.37 3.63 -2.05
C THR A 280 -31.24 4.23 -3.15
N THR A 281 -31.62 3.41 -4.14
CA THR A 281 -32.46 3.88 -5.25
C THR A 281 -33.87 3.35 -5.07
N TYR A 282 -34.80 4.27 -4.80
CA TYR A 282 -36.23 4.00 -4.85
C TYR A 282 -36.71 4.18 -6.29
N SER A 283 -37.05 3.08 -6.95
CA SER A 283 -37.76 3.15 -8.23
C SER A 283 -39.23 3.45 -7.94
N SER A 284 -39.77 4.54 -8.48
CA SER A 284 -41.20 4.84 -8.38
C SER A 284 -42.06 3.95 -9.27
N THR A 285 -41.45 3.34 -10.30
CA THR A 285 -42.13 2.49 -11.30
C THR A 285 -42.06 1.00 -10.98
N THR A 286 -41.14 0.58 -10.11
CA THR A 286 -41.08 -0.79 -9.61
C THR A 286 -41.13 -0.77 -8.10
N THR A 287 -42.04 -1.54 -7.50
CA THR A 287 -42.27 -1.64 -6.04
C THR A 287 -41.07 -2.25 -5.27
N THR A 288 -39.88 -2.27 -5.86
CA THR A 288 -38.64 -2.85 -5.33
C THR A 288 -37.61 -1.76 -5.09
N SER A 289 -37.27 -1.54 -3.82
CA SER A 289 -36.11 -0.73 -3.44
C SER A 289 -34.83 -1.53 -3.74
N LEU A 290 -33.93 -0.97 -4.54
CA LEU A 290 -32.60 -1.55 -4.76
C LEU A 290 -31.63 -0.90 -3.79
N VAL A 291 -31.23 -1.67 -2.78
CA VAL A 291 -30.23 -1.28 -1.79
C VAL A 291 -28.96 -2.07 -2.06
N THR A 292 -27.88 -1.36 -2.38
CA THR A 292 -26.54 -1.94 -2.46
C THR A 292 -25.71 -1.41 -1.30
N ASP A 293 -25.63 -2.20 -0.24
CA ASP A 293 -24.90 -1.91 1.00
C ASP A 293 -23.62 -2.76 1.15
N THR A 294 -23.33 -3.58 0.14
CA THR A 294 -22.22 -4.50 0.10
C THR A 294 -21.32 -4.19 -1.08
N PHE A 295 -20.09 -3.76 -0.82
CA PHE A 295 -19.16 -3.29 -1.85
C PHE A 295 -17.70 -3.30 -1.38
N ARG A 296 -16.77 -3.24 -2.33
CA ARG A 296 -15.35 -3.09 -2.05
C ARG A 296 -14.96 -1.63 -1.84
N LEU A 297 -14.61 -1.29 -0.59
CA LEU A 297 -14.12 0.04 -0.24
C LEU A 297 -12.67 0.22 -0.70
N ILE A 298 -11.76 -0.68 -0.31
CA ILE A 298 -10.33 -0.64 -0.70
C ILE A 298 -9.99 -1.85 -1.56
N ASN A 299 -9.38 -1.62 -2.72
CA ASN A 299 -8.98 -2.60 -3.71
C ASN A 299 -7.45 -2.70 -3.85
N GLY A 300 -6.74 -2.81 -2.73
CA GLY A 300 -5.30 -3.01 -2.70
C GLY A 300 -4.53 -1.92 -3.45
N GLU A 301 -3.76 -2.34 -4.44
CA GLU A 301 -2.97 -1.45 -5.28
C GLU A 301 -3.82 -0.43 -6.05
N GLY A 302 -5.06 -0.78 -6.42
CA GLY A 302 -5.96 0.12 -7.15
C GLY A 302 -6.29 1.41 -6.39
N ASP A 303 -6.31 1.35 -5.05
CA ASP A 303 -6.47 2.52 -4.17
C ASP A 303 -5.11 2.94 -3.53
N GLY A 304 -4.01 2.30 -3.95
CA GLY A 304 -2.63 2.58 -3.54
C GLY A 304 -2.27 2.11 -2.13
N LEU A 305 -2.96 1.10 -1.60
CA LEU A 305 -2.63 0.37 -0.37
C LEU A 305 -2.33 -1.09 -0.73
N SER A 306 -1.23 -1.31 -1.45
CA SER A 306 -0.88 -2.64 -1.96
C SER A 306 -0.81 -3.68 -0.83
N GLY A 307 -1.63 -4.72 -0.93
CA GLY A 307 -1.72 -5.78 0.07
C GLY A 307 -2.90 -5.67 1.03
N LEU A 308 -3.61 -4.53 1.07
CA LEU A 308 -4.78 -4.30 1.93
C LEU A 308 -6.05 -4.22 1.09
N ALA A 309 -7.07 -5.01 1.40
CA ALA A 309 -8.41 -4.84 0.83
C ALA A 309 -9.44 -4.71 1.95
N ILE A 310 -10.50 -3.95 1.69
CA ILE A 310 -11.59 -3.75 2.65
C ILE A 310 -12.91 -3.89 1.92
N ASP A 311 -13.70 -4.88 2.32
CA ASP A 311 -15.04 -5.14 1.80
C ASP A 311 -16.06 -4.76 2.88
N ILE A 312 -17.03 -3.91 2.53
CA ILE A 312 -18.16 -3.55 3.38
C ILE A 312 -19.27 -4.55 3.10
N LEU A 313 -19.80 -5.18 4.15
CA LEU A 313 -20.89 -6.15 4.08
C LEU A 313 -22.10 -5.60 4.85
N GLY A 314 -23.23 -5.46 4.15
CA GLY A 314 -24.49 -5.07 4.76
C GLY A 314 -24.48 -3.69 5.43
N GLY A 315 -23.53 -2.82 5.10
CA GLY A 315 -23.28 -1.53 5.76
C GLY A 315 -22.98 -1.61 7.26
N THR A 316 -22.64 -2.79 7.80
CA THR A 316 -22.48 -3.00 9.25
C THR A 316 -21.16 -3.67 9.61
N VAL A 317 -20.58 -4.44 8.70
CA VAL A 317 -19.31 -5.15 8.90
C VAL A 317 -18.31 -4.71 7.84
N ALA A 318 -17.10 -4.39 8.24
CA ALA A 318 -15.95 -4.21 7.36
C ALA A 318 -15.02 -5.43 7.49
N VAL A 319 -14.91 -6.20 6.42
CA VAL A 319 -13.96 -7.30 6.34
C VAL A 319 -12.65 -6.77 5.78
N VAL A 320 -11.61 -6.74 6.61
CA VAL A 320 -10.26 -6.32 6.23
C VAL A 320 -9.48 -7.55 5.83
N MET A 321 -8.94 -7.54 4.61
CA MET A 321 -8.15 -8.62 4.05
C MET A 321 -6.70 -8.17 3.90
N SER A 322 -5.80 -8.81 4.65
CA SER A 322 -4.35 -8.61 4.54
C SER A 322 -3.71 -9.66 3.63
N SER A 323 -2.80 -9.22 2.77
CA SER A 323 -2.07 -10.11 1.85
C SER A 323 -0.60 -9.72 1.67
N ALA A 324 -0.14 -8.70 2.40
CA ALA A 324 1.25 -8.29 2.48
C ALA A 324 1.68 -8.20 3.95
N SER A 325 2.93 -8.57 4.22
CA SER A 325 3.55 -8.58 5.55
C SER A 325 3.38 -7.25 6.30
N TRP A 326 3.52 -6.12 5.62
CA TRP A 326 3.40 -4.81 6.27
C TRP A 326 2.01 -4.55 6.85
N CYS A 327 0.95 -5.11 6.26
CA CYS A 327 -0.39 -4.95 6.80
C CYS A 327 -0.53 -5.62 8.16
N GLU A 328 0.13 -6.76 8.36
CA GLU A 328 0.17 -7.45 9.65
C GLU A 328 1.10 -6.75 10.64
N ILE A 329 2.26 -6.26 10.17
CA ILE A 329 3.23 -5.54 11.03
C ILE A 329 2.63 -4.24 11.58
N TYR A 330 1.84 -3.52 10.78
CA TYR A 330 1.19 -2.27 11.19
C TYR A 330 -0.31 -2.46 11.46
N ARG A 331 -0.75 -3.67 11.83
CA ARG A 331 -2.17 -3.99 11.99
C ARG A 331 -2.88 -3.03 12.93
N ASP A 332 -2.34 -2.83 14.14
CA ASP A 332 -2.96 -1.99 15.16
C ASP A 332 -3.13 -0.54 14.68
N ALA A 333 -2.10 0.01 14.01
CA ALA A 333 -2.15 1.35 13.44
C ALA A 333 -3.19 1.48 12.31
N ILE A 334 -3.37 0.42 11.50
CA ILE A 334 -4.34 0.37 10.41
C ILE A 334 -5.77 0.24 10.98
N GLU A 335 -6.00 -0.67 11.92
CA GLU A 335 -7.31 -0.87 12.55
C GLU A 335 -7.77 0.40 13.28
N GLU A 336 -6.88 1.03 14.06
CA GLU A 336 -7.14 2.31 14.74
C GLU A 336 -7.61 3.38 13.73
N GLU A 337 -6.91 3.51 12.60
CA GLU A 337 -7.26 4.49 11.58
C GLU A 337 -8.56 4.17 10.84
N ILE A 338 -8.82 2.89 10.54
CA ILE A 338 -10.10 2.46 9.96
C ILE A 338 -11.25 2.85 10.88
N GLN A 339 -11.10 2.61 12.19
CA GLN A 339 -12.12 2.93 13.18
C GLN A 339 -12.34 4.44 13.33
N ASN A 340 -11.24 5.21 13.32
CA ASN A 340 -11.29 6.67 13.32
C ASN A 340 -12.03 7.21 12.08
N VAL A 341 -11.72 6.68 10.88
CA VAL A 341 -12.38 7.12 9.65
C VAL A 341 -13.86 6.72 9.67
N PHE A 342 -14.21 5.46 9.98
CA PHE A 342 -15.62 5.04 9.95
C PHE A 342 -16.50 5.80 10.93
N SER A 343 -15.97 6.17 12.10
CA SER A 343 -16.68 7.01 13.07
C SER A 343 -17.04 8.41 12.51
N ASN A 344 -16.24 8.91 11.56
CA ASN A 344 -16.45 10.21 10.92
C ASN A 344 -17.29 10.13 9.62
N TYR A 345 -17.61 8.92 9.14
CA TYR A 345 -18.31 8.70 7.88
C TYR A 345 -19.57 7.84 8.07
N PRO A 346 -20.63 8.37 8.71
CA PRO A 346 -21.85 7.62 9.00
C PRO A 346 -22.58 7.14 7.74
N ALA A 347 -22.30 7.72 6.57
CA ALA A 347 -22.85 7.26 5.29
C ALA A 347 -22.42 5.83 4.91
N LEU A 348 -21.34 5.31 5.50
CA LEU A 348 -20.90 3.93 5.30
C LEU A 348 -21.64 2.95 6.21
N SER A 349 -22.14 3.43 7.35
CA SER A 349 -22.85 2.64 8.33
C SER A 349 -24.37 2.70 8.08
N SER A 350 -25.00 1.57 7.79
CA SER A 350 -26.45 1.48 7.81
C SER A 350 -26.91 1.45 9.27
N SER A 351 -27.26 2.61 9.81
CA SER A 351 -27.82 2.70 11.16
C SER A 351 -29.17 1.98 11.19
N LYS A 352 -29.19 0.72 11.63
CA LYS A 352 -30.43 0.11 12.09
C LYS A 352 -30.85 0.85 13.35
N GLU A 353 -32.09 1.33 13.37
CA GLU A 353 -32.63 2.19 14.43
C GLU A 353 -32.25 1.69 15.83
N GLY A 354 -31.57 2.54 16.59
CA GLY A 354 -31.36 2.36 18.04
C GLY A 354 -30.01 1.81 18.50
N ASN A 355 -29.08 1.43 17.60
CA ASN A 355 -27.71 1.09 18.01
C ASN A 355 -26.71 2.14 17.54
N SER A 356 -25.82 2.58 18.43
CA SER A 356 -24.72 3.48 18.09
C SER A 356 -23.93 2.81 16.96
N GLY A 357 -24.02 3.36 15.75
CA GLY A 357 -23.65 2.71 14.49
C GLY A 357 -22.16 2.49 14.29
N SER A 358 -21.48 1.86 15.24
CA SER A 358 -20.10 1.42 15.10
C SER A 358 -20.06 0.26 14.11
N MET A 359 -19.22 0.39 13.09
CA MET A 359 -18.96 -0.67 12.12
C MET A 359 -18.08 -1.74 12.77
N ASP A 360 -18.50 -3.00 12.68
CA ASP A 360 -17.71 -4.15 13.15
C ASP A 360 -16.54 -4.41 12.19
N ILE A 361 -15.34 -4.60 12.72
CA ILE A 361 -14.14 -4.81 11.92
C ILE A 361 -13.70 -6.27 12.07
N VAL A 362 -13.71 -7.01 10.96
CA VAL A 362 -13.28 -8.40 10.91
C VAL A 362 -12.00 -8.49 10.11
N TRP A 363 -10.87 -8.68 10.78
CA TRP A 363 -9.57 -8.88 10.14
C TRP A 363 -9.39 -10.33 9.67
N ARG A 364 -8.99 -10.50 8.42
CA ARG A 364 -8.75 -11.77 7.75
C ARG A 364 -7.41 -11.72 7.05
N ASN A 365 -6.66 -12.80 7.12
CA ASN A 365 -5.40 -12.93 6.41
C ASN A 365 -5.55 -13.78 5.15
N THR A 366 -4.69 -13.53 4.17
CA THR A 366 -4.55 -14.36 2.98
C THR A 366 -3.27 -15.16 3.11
N ARG A 367 -3.31 -16.24 3.89
CA ARG A 367 -2.13 -17.01 4.32
C ARG A 367 -1.15 -17.34 3.19
N SER A 368 -1.64 -17.90 2.08
CA SER A 368 -0.79 -18.25 0.93
C SER A 368 -0.03 -17.05 0.33
N ARG A 369 -0.63 -15.85 0.39
CA ARG A 369 0.02 -14.61 -0.07
C ARG A 369 1.04 -14.10 0.95
N LEU A 370 0.73 -14.19 2.24
CA LEU A 370 1.66 -13.84 3.30
C LEU A 370 2.89 -14.76 3.34
N GLU A 371 2.73 -16.06 3.06
CA GLU A 371 3.84 -17.00 2.89
C GLU A 371 4.71 -16.61 1.69
N GLN A 372 4.11 -16.22 0.56
CA GLN A 372 4.84 -15.70 -0.60
C GLN A 372 5.56 -14.37 -0.30
N ASP A 373 5.00 -13.54 0.56
CA ASP A 373 5.60 -12.27 1.00
C ASP A 373 6.65 -12.50 2.12
N GLY A 374 6.87 -13.74 2.54
CA GLY A 374 7.87 -14.10 3.56
C GLY A 374 7.48 -13.71 4.98
N TYR A 375 6.18 -13.54 5.26
CA TYR A 375 5.68 -13.24 6.59
C TYR A 375 5.76 -14.44 7.54
N PHE A 376 5.64 -15.67 7.03
CA PHE A 376 5.77 -16.88 7.82
C PHE A 376 7.12 -17.54 7.59
N ASN A 377 7.79 -17.96 8.68
CA ASN A 377 9.04 -18.73 8.60
C ASN A 377 8.73 -20.15 8.15
N LYS A 378 9.19 -20.54 6.96
CA LYS A 378 9.06 -21.91 6.47
C LYS A 378 9.77 -22.93 7.36
N ASN A 379 10.87 -22.51 8.01
CA ASN A 379 11.73 -23.39 8.80
C ASN A 379 11.14 -23.80 10.16
N ASN A 380 10.05 -23.18 10.58
CA ASN A 380 9.35 -23.52 11.82
C ASN A 380 8.08 -24.32 11.56
N ASN A 381 7.90 -24.91 10.38
CA ASN A 381 6.79 -25.83 10.16
C ASN A 381 7.17 -27.20 10.74
N PRO A 382 6.62 -27.62 11.89
CA PRO A 382 6.91 -28.94 12.47
C PRO A 382 6.40 -30.09 11.59
N TYR A 383 5.59 -29.78 10.57
CA TYR A 383 5.09 -30.69 9.55
C TYR A 383 5.79 -30.52 8.20
N GLN A 384 7.07 -30.13 8.17
CA GLN A 384 7.86 -30.55 7.00
C GLN A 384 7.77 -32.08 7.00
N GLU A 385 6.89 -32.61 6.14
CA GLU A 385 6.80 -34.01 5.82
C GLU A 385 8.24 -34.49 5.76
N ILE A 386 8.58 -35.37 6.70
CA ILE A 386 9.63 -36.34 6.44
C ILE A 386 9.05 -37.06 5.24
N VAL A 387 9.41 -36.58 4.05
CA VAL A 387 9.28 -37.38 2.85
C VAL A 387 10.25 -38.48 3.17
N ASP A 388 9.72 -39.55 3.75
CA ASP A 388 10.40 -40.81 3.84
C ASP A 388 10.70 -41.13 2.38
N ASP A 389 11.92 -40.80 1.96
CA ASP A 389 12.57 -41.33 0.77
C ASP A 389 12.76 -42.84 1.06
N ASP A 390 11.65 -43.56 1.22
CA ASP A 390 11.58 -45.01 1.20
C ASP A 390 11.91 -45.41 -0.24
N ASP A 391 13.21 -45.38 -0.51
CA ASP A 391 13.99 -46.41 -1.20
C ASP A 391 13.10 -47.50 -1.82
N ASP A 392 12.56 -47.21 -3.01
CA ASP A 392 12.24 -48.20 -4.03
C ASP A 392 13.55 -48.86 -4.50
N SER A 393 14.18 -49.61 -3.60
CA SER A 393 15.15 -50.64 -3.89
C SER A 393 14.44 -51.96 -4.17
N GLU A 394 13.44 -51.93 -5.07
CA GLU A 394 13.00 -53.16 -5.72
C GLU A 394 14.01 -53.55 -6.80
N ASN A 395 14.86 -54.50 -6.41
CA ASN A 395 15.40 -55.55 -7.27
C ASN A 395 14.53 -55.82 -8.51
N THR A 396 15.08 -55.67 -9.71
CA THR A 396 15.28 -56.77 -10.68
C THR A 396 16.05 -56.35 -11.92
#